data_AF-A0A7J7DAH1-F1
#
_entry.id   AF-A0A7J7DAH1-F1
#
_cell.length_a   1.000
_cell.length_b   1.000
_cell.length_c   1.000
_cell.angle_alpha   90.00
_cell.angle_beta   90.00
_cell.angle_gamma   90.00
#
_symmetry.space_group_name_H-M   'P 1'
#
loop_
_entity.id
_entity.type
_entity.pdbx_description
1 polymer ?
#
loop_
_entity_poly.entity_id
_entity_poly.type
_entity_poly.pdbx_seq_one_letter_code
_entity_poly.pdbx_strand_id
1 'polypeptide(L)'
;MATHSQRYLRGSFLHLLLLSVTFSCSYADVGTAAQYNPPYLPTACFGSEESQFPTNDLFAAAGEGIWDNGASCGRQYLVRCISASNPTTCFPEQTIQIRIVDRAETASSRPTRAGATIVLSNAAYSAIADPSAATVNIEFQQTFRPNVQKGNVSPGRAIKCGVTSSYMETKNGSRNPNKA
;
A
#
# COMPACT_ATOMS: atom_id res chain seq x y z
N MET A 1 20.92 52.69 -7.52
CA MET A 1 19.73 52.46 -6.66
C MET A 1 19.05 51.10 -6.92
N ALA A 2 19.77 50.05 -7.34
CA ALA A 2 19.17 48.75 -7.67
C ALA A 2 20.00 47.57 -7.13
N THR A 3 20.18 47.48 -5.81
CA THR A 3 20.96 46.39 -5.18
C THR A 3 20.22 45.63 -4.09
N HIS A 4 19.07 46.14 -3.63
CA HIS A 4 18.25 45.47 -2.61
C HIS A 4 17.30 44.42 -3.24
N SER A 5 16.59 44.77 -4.31
CA SER A 5 15.62 43.90 -4.99
C SER A 5 16.22 42.59 -5.54
N GLN A 6 17.44 42.64 -6.08
CA GLN A 6 18.12 41.46 -6.63
C GLN A 6 18.57 40.44 -5.56
N ARG A 7 18.81 40.89 -4.32
CA ARG A 7 19.19 40.01 -3.20
C ARG A 7 17.99 39.22 -2.67
N TYR A 8 16.80 39.83 -2.67
CA TYR A 8 15.55 39.16 -2.28
C TYR A 8 15.10 38.09 -3.28
N LEU A 9 15.21 38.36 -4.59
CA LEU A 9 14.86 37.36 -5.62
C LEU A 9 15.78 36.13 -5.59
N ARG A 10 17.10 36.32 -5.38
CA ARG A 10 18.07 35.21 -5.26
C ARG A 10 17.83 34.35 -4.02
N GLY A 11 17.53 34.97 -2.88
CA GLY A 11 17.20 34.25 -1.64
C GLY A 11 15.87 33.50 -1.72
N SER A 12 14.85 34.09 -2.35
CA SER A 12 13.56 33.47 -2.59
C SER A 12 13.64 32.25 -3.52
N PHE A 13 14.42 32.35 -4.61
CA PHE A 13 14.62 31.25 -5.54
C PHE A 13 15.38 30.07 -4.90
N LEU A 14 16.40 30.35 -4.07
CA LEU A 14 17.09 29.31 -3.29
C LEU A 14 16.18 28.65 -2.26
N HIS A 15 15.29 29.40 -1.61
CA HIS A 15 14.29 28.83 -0.68
C HIS A 15 13.24 27.96 -1.39
N LEU A 16 12.73 28.38 -2.55
CA LEU A 16 11.83 27.56 -3.38
C LEU A 16 12.51 26.28 -3.87
N LEU A 17 13.78 26.34 -4.25
CA LEU A 17 14.57 25.17 -4.65
C LEU A 17 14.82 24.24 -3.45
N LEU A 18 15.15 24.77 -2.27
CA LEU A 18 15.31 23.97 -1.05
C LEU A 18 14.01 23.25 -0.65
N LEU A 19 12.86 23.95 -0.72
CA LEU A 19 11.54 23.37 -0.43
C LEU A 19 11.15 22.26 -1.42
N SER A 20 11.60 22.35 -2.67
CA SER A 20 11.34 21.31 -3.69
C SER A 20 12.12 20.02 -3.47
N VAL A 21 13.28 20.09 -2.79
CA VAL A 21 14.16 18.93 -2.55
C VAL A 21 13.74 18.13 -1.31
N THR A 22 12.93 18.69 -0.42
CA THR A 22 12.53 18.05 0.84
C THR A 22 11.28 17.17 0.77
N PHE A 23 10.61 17.07 -0.38
CA PHE A 23 9.39 16.28 -0.51
C PHE A 23 9.70 14.83 -0.87
N SER A 24 10.09 14.03 0.11
CA SER A 24 10.20 12.57 -0.02
C SER A 24 8.78 11.96 -0.04
N CYS A 25 8.21 11.75 -1.22
CA CYS A 25 6.97 10.97 -1.36
C CYS A 25 7.27 9.48 -1.12
N SER A 26 6.93 8.97 0.07
CA SER A 26 6.76 7.54 0.26
C SER A 26 5.40 7.13 -0.29
N TYR A 27 5.38 6.27 -1.32
CA TYR A 27 4.15 5.65 -1.82
C TYR A 27 3.77 4.49 -0.90
N ALA A 28 2.69 4.66 -0.15
CA ALA A 28 1.94 3.58 0.47
C ALA A 28 0.61 3.44 -0.28
N ASP A 29 0.24 2.20 -0.61
CA ASP A 29 -1.08 1.89 -1.14
C ASP A 29 -2.08 1.80 0.02
N VAL A 30 -3.35 2.03 -0.28
CA VAL A 30 -4.45 1.88 0.69
C VAL A 30 -5.36 0.74 0.27
N GLY A 31 -5.89 0.03 1.25
CA GLY A 31 -6.78 -1.10 1.00
C GLY A 31 -7.51 -1.53 2.26
N THR A 32 -8.08 -2.72 2.22
CA THR A 32 -8.75 -3.31 3.38
C THR A 32 -8.01 -4.55 3.86
N ALA A 33 -8.04 -4.76 5.16
CA ALA A 33 -7.61 -6.00 5.78
C ALA A 33 -8.77 -6.75 6.43
N ALA A 34 -8.67 -8.06 6.41
CA ALA A 34 -9.51 -8.99 7.16
C ALA A 34 -8.61 -10.02 7.86
N GLN A 35 -9.18 -10.88 8.70
CA GLN A 35 -8.44 -12.01 9.29
C GLN A 35 -9.00 -13.36 8.85
N TYR A 36 -8.17 -14.40 8.87
CA TYR A 36 -8.55 -15.79 8.62
C TYR A 36 -7.92 -16.72 9.65
N ASN A 37 -8.58 -17.84 9.90
CA ASN A 37 -8.24 -18.77 10.98
C ASN A 37 -7.48 -20.00 10.46
N PRO A 38 -6.78 -20.74 11.33
CA PRO A 38 -6.34 -22.10 10.99
C PRO A 38 -7.52 -22.99 10.55
N PRO A 39 -7.27 -24.03 9.75
CA PRO A 39 -5.96 -24.45 9.24
C PRO A 39 -5.43 -23.49 8.16
N TYR A 40 -4.13 -23.17 8.23
CA TYR A 40 -3.45 -22.31 7.25
C TYR A 40 -2.86 -23.07 6.07
N LEU A 41 -2.88 -24.41 6.12
CA LEU A 41 -2.39 -25.28 5.06
C LEU A 41 -3.56 -26.07 4.43
N PRO A 42 -3.44 -26.46 3.15
CA PRO A 42 -2.39 -26.04 2.21
C PRO A 42 -2.55 -24.58 1.78
N THR A 43 -1.45 -23.95 1.35
CA THR A 43 -1.48 -22.62 0.74
C THR A 43 -1.34 -22.67 -0.77
N ALA A 44 -1.81 -21.64 -1.45
CA ALA A 44 -1.62 -21.46 -2.88
C ALA A 44 -0.15 -21.24 -3.29
N CYS A 45 0.70 -20.73 -2.39
CA CYS A 45 2.09 -20.41 -2.73
C CYS A 45 3.03 -21.60 -2.61
N PHE A 46 2.94 -22.34 -1.50
CA PHE A 46 3.94 -23.36 -1.15
C PHE A 46 3.30 -24.68 -0.68
N GLY A 47 2.00 -24.88 -0.93
CA GLY A 47 1.30 -26.12 -0.61
C GLY A 47 1.31 -26.41 0.89
N SER A 48 1.72 -27.62 1.28
CA SER A 48 1.72 -28.10 2.66
C SER A 48 3.01 -27.82 3.43
N GLU A 49 3.92 -27.01 2.91
CA GLU A 49 5.22 -26.74 3.53
C GLU A 49 5.10 -25.83 4.76
N GLU A 50 5.20 -26.35 5.98
CA GLU A 50 5.11 -25.55 7.21
C GLU A 50 6.23 -24.50 7.34
N SER A 51 7.40 -24.76 6.75
CA SER A 51 8.56 -23.85 6.76
C SER A 51 8.31 -22.51 6.06
N GLN A 52 7.19 -22.37 5.35
CA GLN A 52 6.79 -21.12 4.71
C GLN A 52 6.35 -20.03 5.71
N PHE A 53 5.87 -20.42 6.90
CA PHE A 53 5.38 -19.49 7.90
C PHE A 53 6.54 -18.88 8.70
N PRO A 54 6.57 -17.56 8.90
CA PRO A 54 7.55 -16.93 9.77
C PRO A 54 7.28 -17.30 11.24
N THR A 55 8.33 -17.36 12.06
CA THR A 55 8.26 -17.81 13.47
C THR A 55 7.41 -16.94 14.40
N ASN A 56 7.03 -15.74 13.96
CA ASN A 56 6.17 -14.81 14.69
C ASN A 56 4.72 -14.83 14.17
N ASP A 57 4.39 -15.77 13.29
CA ASP A 57 3.08 -15.91 12.64
C ASP A 57 2.59 -14.65 11.91
N LEU A 58 3.50 -13.73 11.55
CA LEU A 58 3.16 -12.52 10.78
C LEU A 58 3.16 -12.81 9.27
N PHE A 59 2.08 -13.41 8.81
CA PHE A 59 1.85 -13.74 7.40
C PHE A 59 0.42 -13.40 6.97
N ALA A 60 0.17 -13.48 5.67
CA ALA A 60 -1.12 -13.17 5.09
C ALA A 60 -1.40 -13.93 3.79
N ALA A 61 -2.68 -13.99 3.43
CA ALA A 61 -3.14 -14.33 2.09
C ALA A 61 -3.40 -13.05 1.28
N ALA A 62 -2.99 -13.05 0.02
CA ALA A 62 -3.20 -11.94 -0.89
C ALA A 62 -4.61 -11.97 -1.49
N GLY A 63 -5.33 -10.84 -1.44
CA GLY A 63 -6.58 -10.65 -2.17
C GLY A 63 -6.34 -10.51 -3.67
N GLU A 64 -7.39 -10.66 -4.47
CA GLU A 64 -7.29 -10.69 -5.94
C GLU A 64 -6.60 -9.45 -6.54
N GLY A 65 -6.75 -8.28 -5.91
CA GLY A 65 -6.12 -7.04 -6.37
C GLY A 65 -4.59 -7.03 -6.28
N ILE A 66 -3.99 -7.87 -5.41
CA ILE A 66 -2.53 -7.94 -5.22
C ILE A 66 -1.98 -9.36 -5.43
N TRP A 67 -2.82 -10.34 -5.72
CA TRP A 67 -2.42 -11.75 -5.92
C TRP A 67 -1.42 -11.91 -7.07
N ASP A 68 -1.64 -11.17 -8.16
CA ASP A 68 -0.74 -11.07 -9.31
C ASP A 68 -0.37 -12.44 -9.90
N ASN A 69 -1.37 -13.31 -10.08
CA ASN A 69 -1.19 -14.70 -10.57
C ASN A 69 -0.12 -15.49 -9.81
N GLY A 70 -0.01 -15.26 -8.49
CA GLY A 70 0.98 -15.92 -7.63
C GLY A 70 2.34 -15.23 -7.58
N ALA A 71 2.58 -14.19 -8.36
CA ALA A 71 3.81 -13.39 -8.26
C ALA A 71 3.92 -12.63 -6.93
N SER A 72 2.84 -12.58 -6.15
CA SER A 72 2.82 -12.07 -4.77
C SER A 72 3.42 -13.01 -3.74
N CYS A 73 3.57 -14.30 -4.04
CA CYS A 73 4.10 -15.29 -3.12
C CYS A 73 5.49 -14.90 -2.60
N GLY A 74 5.65 -14.88 -1.28
CA GLY A 74 6.89 -14.49 -0.62
C GLY A 74 7.18 -12.99 -0.59
N ARG A 75 6.38 -12.14 -1.28
CA ARG A 75 6.47 -10.68 -1.11
C ARG A 75 6.19 -10.32 0.33
N GLN A 76 6.81 -9.24 0.77
CA GLN A 76 6.63 -8.71 2.10
C GLN A 76 6.07 -7.31 2.05
N TYR A 77 5.25 -6.99 3.04
CA TYR A 77 4.61 -5.71 3.15
C TYR A 77 4.79 -5.17 4.57
N LEU A 78 5.05 -3.88 4.69
CA LEU A 78 4.68 -3.13 5.89
C LEU A 78 3.18 -2.88 5.83
N VAL A 79 2.48 -3.11 6.93
CA VAL A 79 1.03 -2.93 7.03
C VAL A 79 0.72 -2.24 8.35
N ARG A 80 -0.15 -1.22 8.31
CA ARG A 80 -0.75 -0.63 9.51
C ARG A 80 -2.23 -0.32 9.32
N CYS A 81 -2.97 -0.36 10.41
CA CYS A 81 -4.38 0.07 10.44
C CYS A 81 -4.45 1.60 10.40
N ILE A 82 -5.26 2.15 9.49
CA ILE A 82 -5.44 3.61 9.35
C ILE A 82 -6.84 4.08 9.74
N SER A 83 -7.86 3.20 9.63
CA SER A 83 -9.21 3.46 10.13
C SER A 83 -10.04 2.19 10.18
N ALA A 84 -11.17 2.24 10.88
CA ALA A 84 -12.17 1.19 10.92
C ALA A 84 -13.55 1.81 11.17
N SER A 85 -14.61 1.01 11.09
CA SER A 85 -15.98 1.48 11.39
C SER A 85 -16.13 1.98 12.83
N ASN A 86 -15.42 1.35 13.79
CA ASN A 86 -15.30 1.85 15.16
C ASN A 86 -13.93 2.56 15.32
N PRO A 87 -13.90 3.84 15.73
CA PRO A 87 -12.66 4.60 15.89
C PRO A 87 -11.61 3.98 16.83
N THR A 88 -12.01 3.13 17.79
CA THR A 88 -11.09 2.51 18.75
C THR A 88 -10.53 1.16 18.29
N THR A 89 -10.88 0.70 17.08
CA THR A 89 -10.45 -0.62 16.59
C THR A 89 -8.97 -0.65 16.20
N CYS A 90 -8.43 0.39 15.57
CA CYS A 90 -7.02 0.41 15.17
C CYS A 90 -6.12 0.64 16.37
N PHE A 91 -4.99 -0.08 16.42
CA PHE A 91 -3.93 0.20 17.37
C PHE A 91 -2.98 1.25 16.77
N PRO A 92 -2.90 2.46 17.34
CA PRO A 92 -2.15 3.56 16.74
C PRO A 92 -0.65 3.25 16.69
N GLU A 93 0.03 3.77 15.67
CA GLU A 93 1.48 3.64 15.43
C GLU A 93 2.02 2.20 15.30
N GLN A 94 1.15 1.19 15.20
CA GLN A 94 1.57 -0.19 14.98
C GLN A 94 1.73 -0.48 13.49
N THR A 95 2.97 -0.67 13.04
CA THR A 95 3.28 -1.15 11.70
C THR A 95 3.98 -2.49 11.79
N ILE A 96 3.42 -3.50 11.15
CA ILE A 96 3.97 -4.86 11.12
C ILE A 96 4.52 -5.20 9.75
N GLN A 97 5.53 -6.07 9.71
CA GLN A 97 5.99 -6.67 8.48
C GLN A 97 5.37 -8.06 8.33
N ILE A 98 4.63 -8.27 7.24
CA ILE A 98 4.02 -9.56 6.91
C ILE A 98 4.64 -10.16 5.65
N ARG A 99 4.52 -11.49 5.50
CA ARG A 99 4.84 -12.23 4.28
C ARG A 99 3.57 -12.80 3.64
N ILE A 100 3.44 -12.66 2.33
CA ILE A 100 2.37 -13.35 1.59
C ILE A 100 2.73 -14.83 1.44
N VAL A 101 1.84 -15.70 1.94
CA VAL A 101 2.01 -17.15 1.89
C VAL A 101 0.83 -17.85 1.20
N ASP A 102 -0.28 -17.17 0.95
CA ASP A 102 -1.48 -17.78 0.39
C ASP A 102 -2.29 -16.82 -0.51
N ARG A 103 -3.33 -17.33 -1.17
CA ARG A 103 -4.32 -16.56 -1.94
C ARG A 103 -5.65 -16.57 -1.19
N ALA A 104 -6.19 -15.39 -0.93
CA ALA A 104 -7.39 -15.23 -0.10
C ALA A 104 -8.62 -15.99 -0.65
N GLU A 105 -8.78 -16.05 -1.97
CA GLU A 105 -9.92 -16.70 -2.61
C GLU A 105 -9.91 -18.24 -2.46
N THR A 106 -8.72 -18.84 -2.35
CA THR A 106 -8.54 -20.29 -2.27
C THR A 106 -8.01 -20.74 -0.92
N ALA A 107 -7.89 -19.83 0.05
CA ALA A 107 -7.43 -20.14 1.40
C ALA A 107 -8.35 -21.17 2.06
N SER A 108 -7.77 -22.05 2.88
CA SER A 108 -8.49 -23.15 3.52
C SER A 108 -9.61 -22.70 4.46
N SER A 109 -9.51 -21.49 5.02
CA SER A 109 -10.57 -20.87 5.81
C SER A 109 -11.03 -19.57 5.18
N ARG A 110 -12.32 -19.26 5.36
CA ARG A 110 -12.90 -18.03 4.84
C ARG A 110 -12.46 -16.83 5.69
N PRO A 111 -12.08 -15.71 5.05
CA PRO A 111 -11.79 -14.48 5.78
C PRO A 111 -13.04 -13.91 6.45
N THR A 112 -12.86 -13.14 7.51
CA THR A 112 -13.94 -12.39 8.20
C THR A 112 -14.67 -11.41 7.27
N ARG A 113 -13.99 -10.92 6.22
CA ARG A 113 -14.58 -10.13 5.14
C ARG A 113 -14.01 -10.60 3.80
N ALA A 114 -14.90 -11.01 2.90
CA ALA A 114 -14.54 -11.34 1.52
C ALA A 114 -14.10 -10.09 0.73
N GLY A 115 -13.21 -10.28 -0.24
CA GLY A 115 -12.71 -9.19 -1.10
C GLY A 115 -11.73 -8.23 -0.44
N ALA A 116 -11.20 -8.56 0.74
CA ALA A 116 -10.15 -7.77 1.37
C ALA A 116 -8.86 -7.77 0.55
N THR A 117 -8.13 -6.65 0.56
CA THR A 117 -6.86 -6.52 -0.16
C THR A 117 -5.78 -7.44 0.41
N ILE A 118 -5.67 -7.49 1.75
CA ILE A 118 -4.75 -8.37 2.49
C ILE A 118 -5.55 -9.12 3.56
N VAL A 119 -5.50 -10.45 3.57
CA VAL A 119 -6.14 -11.27 4.60
C VAL A 119 -5.06 -11.76 5.57
N LEU A 120 -5.00 -11.15 6.74
CA LEU A 120 -3.96 -11.35 7.74
C LEU A 120 -4.20 -12.61 8.58
N SER A 121 -3.13 -13.30 8.98
CA SER A 121 -3.25 -14.31 10.05
C SER A 121 -3.82 -13.69 11.32
N ASN A 122 -4.35 -14.50 12.23
CA ASN A 122 -4.88 -13.99 13.51
C ASN A 122 -3.84 -13.18 14.30
N ALA A 123 -2.57 -13.63 14.31
CA ALA A 123 -1.48 -12.94 14.96
C ALA A 123 -1.18 -11.58 14.31
N ALA A 124 -1.16 -11.53 12.97
CA ALA A 124 -0.92 -10.28 12.24
C ALA A 124 -2.08 -9.28 12.39
N TYR A 125 -3.33 -9.73 12.34
CA TYR A 125 -4.48 -8.85 12.50
C TYR A 125 -4.54 -8.26 13.91
N SER A 126 -4.35 -9.12 14.93
CA SER A 126 -4.35 -8.73 16.34
C SER A 126 -3.17 -7.85 16.73
N ALA A 127 -2.15 -7.72 15.88
CA ALA A 127 -1.05 -6.79 16.10
C ALA A 127 -1.38 -5.35 15.68
N ILE A 128 -2.36 -5.14 14.80
CA ILE A 128 -2.73 -3.81 14.27
C ILE A 128 -4.15 -3.37 14.60
N ALA A 129 -5.03 -4.29 14.99
CA ALA A 129 -6.44 -4.01 15.23
C ALA A 129 -7.09 -4.97 16.23
N ASP A 130 -8.21 -4.53 16.80
CA ASP A 130 -9.09 -5.38 17.62
C ASP A 130 -9.64 -6.56 16.78
N PRO A 131 -9.40 -7.82 17.18
CA PRO A 131 -9.80 -9.01 16.42
C PRO A 131 -11.32 -9.24 16.34
N SER A 132 -12.12 -8.49 17.09
CA SER A 132 -13.59 -8.50 16.98
C SER A 132 -14.09 -7.78 15.71
N ALA A 133 -13.28 -6.89 15.14
CA ALA A 133 -13.62 -6.19 13.90
C ALA A 133 -13.48 -7.12 12.70
N ALA A 134 -14.52 -7.22 11.87
CA ALA A 134 -14.49 -8.07 10.69
C ALA A 134 -13.55 -7.56 9.58
N THR A 135 -13.28 -6.25 9.54
CA THR A 135 -12.38 -5.63 8.57
C THR A 135 -11.91 -4.27 9.07
N VAL A 136 -10.72 -3.86 8.61
CA VAL A 136 -10.17 -2.52 8.83
C VAL A 136 -9.61 -1.96 7.53
N ASN A 137 -9.50 -0.64 7.43
CA ASN A 137 -8.75 0.01 6.37
C ASN A 137 -7.28 0.06 6.76
N ILE A 138 -6.42 -0.31 5.84
CA ILE A 138 -4.98 -0.35 6.02
C ILE A 138 -4.28 0.54 5.00
N GLU A 139 -3.10 1.01 5.36
CA GLU A 139 -2.08 1.30 4.38
C GLU A 139 -1.08 0.15 4.35
N PHE A 140 -0.50 -0.08 3.18
CA PHE A 140 0.53 -1.09 3.00
C PHE A 140 1.55 -0.68 1.96
N GLN A 141 2.78 -1.16 2.14
CA GLN A 141 3.88 -0.90 1.22
C GLN A 141 4.76 -2.12 1.08
N GLN A 142 5.05 -2.52 -0.16
CA GLN A 142 5.94 -3.64 -0.41
C GLN A 142 7.36 -3.31 0.05
N THR A 143 7.95 -4.18 0.87
CA THR A 143 9.36 -4.06 1.27
C THR A 143 10.24 -4.84 0.30
N PHE A 144 11.20 -4.16 -0.33
CA PHE A 144 12.36 -4.85 -0.88
C PHE A 144 13.25 -5.25 0.29
N ARG A 145 13.43 -6.55 0.55
CA ARG A 145 14.48 -6.99 1.48
C ARG A 145 15.83 -6.88 0.75
N PRO A 146 16.78 -6.02 1.20
CA PRO A 146 18.07 -5.86 0.53
C PRO A 146 19.03 -7.04 0.71
N ASN A 147 18.67 -8.11 1.44
CA ASN A 147 19.56 -9.25 1.66
C ASN A 147 19.47 -10.37 0.62
N VAL A 148 18.81 -10.14 -0.51
CA VAL A 148 18.95 -10.93 -1.74
C VAL A 148 19.17 -9.97 -2.91
N GLN A 149 20.19 -9.12 -2.82
CA GLN A 149 20.56 -8.19 -3.88
C GLN A 149 22.07 -8.18 -4.11
N LYS A 150 22.60 -9.32 -4.57
CA LYS A 150 23.67 -9.29 -5.59
C LYS A 150 23.00 -9.59 -6.93
N GLY A 151 22.33 -8.59 -7.51
CA GLY A 151 21.71 -8.73 -8.82
C GLY A 151 20.68 -7.65 -9.09
N ASN A 152 21.15 -6.49 -9.55
CA ASN A 152 20.40 -5.45 -10.28
C ASN A 152 18.90 -5.40 -10.03
N VAL A 153 18.50 -4.68 -8.97
CA VAL A 153 17.11 -4.23 -8.80
C VAL A 153 16.78 -3.28 -9.96
N SER A 154 15.86 -3.70 -10.83
CA SER A 154 15.15 -2.77 -11.72
C SER A 154 14.45 -1.71 -10.87
N PRO A 155 14.64 -0.41 -11.13
CA PRO A 155 13.87 0.61 -10.43
C PRO A 155 12.39 0.37 -10.72
N GLY A 156 11.62 0.15 -9.65
CA GLY A 156 10.17 0.20 -9.71
C GLY A 156 9.74 1.48 -10.43
N ARG A 157 8.70 1.36 -11.25
CA ARG A 157 8.20 2.43 -12.11
C ARG A 157 7.97 3.70 -11.28
N ALA A 158 8.79 4.72 -11.48
CA ALA A 158 8.59 6.03 -10.87
C ALA A 158 7.29 6.62 -11.44
N ILE A 159 6.22 6.62 -10.63
CA ILE A 159 5.04 7.43 -10.93
C ILE A 159 5.42 8.88 -10.61
N LYS A 160 5.22 9.76 -11.60
CA LYS A 160 5.47 11.19 -11.50
C LYS A 160 4.50 11.79 -10.49
N CYS A 161 4.95 12.19 -9.30
CA CYS A 161 4.19 13.10 -8.45
C CYS A 161 4.17 14.48 -9.11
N GLY A 162 3.23 14.68 -10.04
CA GLY A 162 2.91 16.00 -10.56
C GLY A 162 1.76 16.59 -9.77
N VAL A 163 1.90 17.83 -9.31
CA VAL A 163 0.74 18.67 -8.97
C VAL A 163 0.04 18.99 -10.29
N THR A 164 -0.79 18.09 -10.82
CA THR A 164 -1.74 18.50 -11.84
C THR A 164 -2.82 19.29 -11.12
N SER A 165 -2.67 20.62 -11.17
CA SER A 165 -3.74 21.56 -10.90
C SER A 165 -4.95 21.14 -11.75
N SER A 166 -5.97 20.59 -11.10
CA SER A 166 -7.25 20.28 -11.71
C SER A 166 -7.99 21.59 -11.98
N TYR A 167 -7.55 22.37 -12.97
CA TYR A 167 -8.37 23.45 -13.51
C TYR A 167 -9.42 22.79 -14.41
N MET A 168 -10.66 22.77 -13.92
CA MET A 168 -11.84 22.35 -14.68
C MET A 168 -11.95 23.22 -15.94
N GLU A 169 -11.78 22.62 -17.12
CA GLU A 169 -12.07 23.30 -18.38
C GLU A 169 -13.54 23.08 -18.74
N THR A 170 -14.35 24.12 -18.57
CA THR A 170 -15.75 24.17 -19.02
C THR A 170 -15.77 24.20 -20.55
N LYS A 171 -16.18 23.08 -21.17
CA LYS A 171 -16.44 23.05 -22.62
C LYS A 171 -17.72 23.81 -22.93
N ASN A 172 -17.56 25.05 -23.39
CA ASN A 172 -18.63 25.82 -24.02
C ASN A 172 -18.75 25.39 -25.50
N GLY A 173 -19.66 24.45 -25.78
CA GLY A 173 -19.94 23.96 -27.12
C GLY A 173 -20.93 24.86 -27.84
N SER A 174 -20.43 25.89 -28.54
CA SER A 174 -21.19 26.63 -29.54
C SER A 174 -20.55 26.45 -30.92
N ARG A 175 -21.23 25.73 -31.82
CA ARG A 175 -21.11 25.99 -33.26
C ARG A 175 -22.39 25.59 -34.01
N ASN A 176 -23.00 26.63 -34.57
CA ASN A 176 -24.10 26.73 -35.50
C ASN A 176 -23.66 26.37 -36.95
N PRO A 177 -24.49 26.55 -37.99
CA PRO A 177 -25.19 25.54 -38.79
C PRO A 177 -24.52 25.30 -40.17
N ASN A 178 -25.08 24.37 -40.95
CA ASN A 178 -24.83 24.17 -42.40
C ASN A 178 -23.44 23.63 -42.81
N LYS A 179 -23.36 22.30 -43.00
CA LYS A 179 -22.64 21.75 -44.17
C LYS A 179 -23.07 20.30 -44.49
N ALA A 180 -23.73 20.18 -45.64
CA ALA A 180 -23.95 19.03 -46.54
C ALA A 180 -24.38 17.69 -45.93
#